data_AF-A0A949RCP9-F1
#
_entry.id   AF-A0A949RCP9-F1
#
_cell.length_a   1.000
_cell.length_b   1.000
_cell.length_c   1.000
_cell.angle_alpha   90.00
_cell.angle_beta   90.00
_cell.angle_gamma   90.00
#
_symmetry.space_group_name_H-M   'P 1'
#
loop_
_entity.id
_entity.type
_entity.pdbx_description
1 polymer ?
#
loop_
_entity_poly.entity_id
_entity_poly.type
_entity_poly.pdbx_seq_one_letter_code
_entity_poly.pdbx_strand_id
1 'polypeptide(L)'
;MPGNLYGSIEPVEGDRYAGLFAWKDDGRFTAHDEGRQDPFAPGWNVYAEYIQIELRRPLTEGEQVRVRFMAALAPMSDRAVSGLGAYCSPVALHGDHRRFLQEKAQVASATVLDQRGAWVEVSGTFEADGGERHLVIGTFPYVGFEAARLVDGPDNKYAYYYIDAVSVEPVIN
;
A
#
# COMPACT_ATOMS: atom_id res chain seq x y z
N MET A 1 7.37 -1.17 -21.10
CA MET A 1 7.04 -1.26 -19.67
C MET A 1 8.19 -0.72 -18.85
N PRO A 2 7.95 0.14 -17.85
CA PRO A 2 9.02 0.61 -16.98
C PRO A 2 9.52 -0.56 -16.13
N GLY A 3 10.76 -0.99 -16.35
CA GLY A 3 11.45 -1.90 -15.45
C GLY A 3 11.97 -1.11 -14.24
N ASN A 4 11.79 -1.64 -13.04
CA ASN A 4 12.44 -1.13 -11.84
C ASN A 4 13.29 -2.23 -11.17
N LEU A 5 13.89 -1.92 -10.02
CA LEU A 5 14.71 -2.87 -9.27
C LEU A 5 13.95 -4.15 -8.87
N TYR A 6 12.63 -4.08 -8.74
CA TYR A 6 11.75 -5.15 -8.29
C TYR A 6 11.09 -5.92 -9.45
N GLY A 7 11.44 -5.59 -10.69
CA GLY A 7 11.00 -6.27 -11.91
C GLY A 7 10.04 -5.44 -12.75
N SER A 8 9.16 -6.13 -13.46
CA SER A 8 8.08 -5.54 -14.26
C SER A 8 7.00 -6.60 -14.51
N ILE A 9 5.76 -6.16 -14.65
CA ILE A 9 4.63 -6.98 -15.10
C ILE A 9 3.83 -6.24 -16.16
N GLU A 10 2.99 -6.95 -16.92
CA GLU A 10 2.02 -6.32 -17.82
C GLU A 10 0.92 -5.61 -17.01
N PRO A 11 0.50 -4.37 -17.39
CA PRO A 11 -0.57 -3.66 -16.72
C PRO A 11 -1.90 -4.44 -16.85
N VAL A 12 -2.82 -4.18 -15.93
CA VAL A 12 -4.19 -4.70 -16.02
C VAL A 12 -4.92 -4.01 -17.16
N GLU A 13 -4.80 -2.69 -17.22
CA GLU A 13 -5.44 -1.87 -18.26
C GLU A 13 -4.52 -0.76 -18.77
N GLY A 14 -4.68 -0.41 -20.05
CA GLY A 14 -3.84 0.58 -20.70
C GLY A 14 -2.36 0.20 -20.70
N ASP A 15 -1.49 1.20 -20.53
CA ASP A 15 -0.03 1.06 -20.67
C ASP A 15 0.74 1.46 -19.40
N ARG A 16 0.07 1.59 -18.24
CA ARG A 16 0.65 2.24 -17.03
C ARG A 16 0.20 1.55 -15.75
N TYR A 17 1.07 1.55 -14.75
CA TYR A 17 0.77 1.23 -13.36
C TYR A 17 1.70 2.07 -12.47
N ALA A 18 1.41 2.16 -11.18
CA ALA A 18 2.29 2.74 -10.18
C ALA A 18 2.93 1.62 -9.34
N GLY A 19 4.17 1.81 -8.89
CA GLY A 19 4.78 0.92 -7.91
C GLY A 19 4.99 1.65 -6.59
N LEU A 20 4.86 0.94 -5.47
CA LEU A 20 5.09 1.48 -4.14
C LEU A 20 5.76 0.45 -3.22
N PHE A 21 6.60 0.94 -2.31
CA PHE A 21 7.07 0.16 -1.18
C PHE A 21 5.98 0.10 -0.10
N ALA A 22 5.20 -0.98 -0.10
CA ALA A 22 4.14 -1.19 0.89
C ALA A 22 4.72 -1.36 2.29
N TRP A 23 5.88 -2.01 2.36
CA TRP A 23 6.62 -2.18 3.60
C TRP A 23 8.10 -2.49 3.35
N LYS A 24 8.96 -2.04 4.25
CA LYS A 24 10.33 -2.51 4.40
C LYS A 24 10.55 -2.88 5.85
N ASP A 25 11.09 -4.07 6.07
CA ASP A 25 11.54 -4.50 7.39
C ASP A 25 12.94 -3.96 7.67
N ASP A 26 12.99 -2.72 8.11
CA ASP A 26 14.19 -2.18 8.73
C ASP A 26 14.29 -2.76 10.13
N GLY A 27 14.89 -3.95 10.18
CA GLY A 27 15.17 -4.68 11.40
C GLY A 27 15.72 -3.74 12.49
N ARG A 28 15.36 -4.01 13.75
CA ARG A 28 15.85 -3.20 14.87
C ARG A 28 17.38 -3.23 14.89
N PHE A 29 18.02 -2.06 14.97
CA PHE A 29 19.45 -1.97 15.26
C PHE A 29 19.75 -2.77 16.52
N THR A 30 20.58 -3.79 16.40
CA THR A 30 21.12 -4.52 17.54
C THR A 30 22.49 -3.95 17.90
N ALA A 31 22.97 -4.17 19.13
CA ALA A 31 24.29 -3.70 19.56
C ALA A 31 25.47 -4.24 18.71
N HIS A 32 25.23 -5.23 17.83
CA HIS A 32 26.22 -5.73 16.88
C HIS A 32 26.28 -4.94 15.56
N ASP A 33 25.34 -4.03 15.31
CA ASP A 33 25.31 -3.15 14.13
C ASP A 33 26.03 -1.80 14.39
N GLU A 34 26.70 -1.67 15.54
CA GLU A 34 27.48 -0.49 15.93
C GLU A 34 28.54 -0.15 14.87
N GLY A 35 28.33 0.97 14.16
CA GLY A 35 29.23 1.47 13.12
C GLY A 35 28.63 1.51 11.72
N ARG A 36 27.53 0.79 11.45
CA ARG A 36 26.67 1.09 10.30
C ARG A 36 25.73 2.22 10.69
N GLN A 37 26.12 3.46 10.38
CA GLN A 37 25.15 4.54 10.29
C GLN A 37 24.19 4.18 9.16
N ASP A 38 23.05 3.59 9.51
CA ASP A 38 21.88 3.81 8.69
C ASP A 38 21.56 5.30 8.78
N PRO A 39 21.58 6.04 7.67
CA PRO A 39 21.23 7.45 7.67
C PRO A 39 19.77 7.70 8.14
N PHE A 40 19.00 6.65 8.48
CA PHE A 40 17.60 6.69 8.86
C PHE A 40 17.23 6.15 10.26
N ALA A 41 18.17 6.05 11.23
CA ALA A 41 17.88 5.56 12.59
C ALA A 41 17.98 6.64 13.70
N PRO A 42 17.16 6.62 14.79
CA PRO A 42 16.62 5.41 15.46
C PRO A 42 15.14 5.45 15.90
N GLY A 43 14.48 4.28 15.86
CA GLY A 43 13.32 3.95 16.71
C GLY A 43 12.01 3.61 15.98
N TRP A 44 11.87 2.35 15.55
CA TRP A 44 10.64 1.70 15.04
C TRP A 44 10.14 2.10 13.63
N ASN A 45 11.04 2.15 12.64
CA ASN A 45 10.71 2.66 11.30
C ASN A 45 10.35 1.56 10.31
N VAL A 46 9.05 1.24 10.24
CA VAL A 46 8.42 0.50 9.14
C VAL A 46 8.27 1.42 7.94
N TYR A 47 9.28 1.48 7.06
CA TYR A 47 9.19 2.30 5.86
C TYR A 47 8.03 1.84 4.99
N ALA A 48 7.15 2.78 4.66
CA ALA A 48 5.99 2.57 3.80
C ALA A 48 5.77 3.82 2.96
N GLU A 49 5.36 3.59 1.71
CA GLU A 49 4.97 4.62 0.76
C GLU A 49 3.48 4.56 0.50
N TYR A 50 2.93 5.73 0.18
CA TYR A 50 1.53 5.90 -0.15
C TYR A 50 1.40 6.71 -1.42
N ILE A 51 0.50 6.30 -2.29
CA ILE A 51 0.07 7.12 -3.42
C ILE A 51 -1.22 7.83 -3.05
N GLN A 52 -1.34 9.10 -3.43
CA GLN A 52 -2.52 9.91 -3.15
C GLN A 52 -3.01 10.57 -4.42
N ILE A 53 -4.34 10.62 -4.59
CA ILE A 53 -5.01 11.34 -5.67
C ILE A 53 -6.18 12.15 -5.10
N GLU A 54 -6.49 13.29 -5.72
CA GLU A 54 -7.73 14.02 -5.46
C GLU A 54 -8.89 13.32 -6.17
N LEU A 55 -10.02 13.17 -5.47
CA LEU A 55 -11.24 12.65 -6.04
C LEU A 55 -11.87 13.68 -6.97
N ARG A 56 -12.57 13.22 -8.01
CA ARG A 56 -13.25 14.11 -8.98
C ARG A 56 -14.32 15.01 -8.33
N ARG A 57 -14.85 14.57 -7.20
CA ARG A 57 -15.73 15.32 -6.31
C ARG A 57 -15.55 14.82 -4.88
N PRO A 58 -15.93 15.62 -3.87
CA PRO A 58 -16.08 15.11 -2.52
C PRO A 58 -17.13 13.99 -2.46
N LEU A 59 -16.94 13.04 -1.55
CA LEU A 59 -17.99 12.08 -1.19
C LEU A 59 -19.09 12.78 -0.38
N THR A 60 -20.32 12.31 -0.53
CA THR A 60 -21.48 12.86 0.21
C THR A 60 -21.73 12.00 1.44
N GLU A 61 -22.09 12.61 2.57
CA GLU A 61 -22.46 11.86 3.79
C GLU A 61 -23.60 10.86 3.49
N GLY A 62 -23.44 9.62 3.97
CA GLY A 62 -24.38 8.52 3.74
C GLY A 62 -24.32 7.90 2.34
N GLU A 63 -23.39 8.35 1.48
CA GLU A 63 -23.19 7.74 0.17
C GLU A 63 -22.55 6.36 0.31
N GLN A 64 -23.16 5.33 -0.28
CA GLN A 64 -22.51 4.01 -0.40
C GLN A 64 -21.47 4.08 -1.51
N VAL A 65 -20.20 3.87 -1.16
CA VAL A 65 -19.06 3.99 -2.08
C VAL A 65 -18.33 2.66 -2.15
N ARG A 66 -17.99 2.23 -3.38
CA ARG A 66 -17.08 1.13 -3.63
C ARG A 66 -15.73 1.68 -4.06
N VAL A 67 -14.69 1.23 -3.39
CA VAL A 67 -13.31 1.40 -3.83
C VAL A 67 -12.79 0.05 -4.30
N ARG A 68 -12.10 0.03 -5.43
CA ARG A 68 -11.33 -1.12 -5.90
C ARG A 68 -10.03 -0.68 -6.53
N PHE A 69 -9.04 -1.56 -6.49
CA PHE A 69 -7.81 -1.47 -7.26
C PHE A 69 -7.21 -2.85 -7.44
N MET A 70 -6.37 -3.00 -8.46
CA MET A 70 -5.58 -4.21 -8.66
C MET A 70 -4.21 -4.03 -8.04
N ALA A 71 -3.77 -5.02 -7.27
CA ALA A 71 -2.45 -5.06 -6.67
C ALA A 71 -1.71 -6.32 -7.11
N ALA A 72 -0.44 -6.17 -7.47
CA ALA A 72 0.42 -7.31 -7.77
C ALA A 72 1.70 -7.20 -6.98
N LEU A 73 2.06 -8.27 -6.28
CA LEU A 73 3.36 -8.34 -5.65
C LEU A 73 4.44 -8.40 -6.73
N ALA A 74 5.46 -7.55 -6.65
CA ALA A 74 6.48 -7.49 -7.69
C ALA A 74 7.29 -8.79 -7.81
N PRO A 75 7.72 -9.20 -9.03
CA PRO A 75 8.41 -10.46 -9.25
C PRO A 75 9.66 -10.68 -8.37
N MET A 76 10.37 -9.60 -8.01
CA MET A 76 11.57 -9.65 -7.19
C MET A 76 11.33 -9.19 -5.74
N SER A 77 10.08 -9.11 -5.29
CA SER A 77 9.77 -8.77 -3.89
C SER A 77 9.98 -10.00 -2.99
N ASP A 78 10.82 -9.89 -1.95
CA ASP A 78 11.10 -11.02 -1.04
C ASP A 78 10.15 -11.10 0.15
N ARG A 79 9.32 -10.07 0.32
CA ARG A 79 8.29 -10.03 1.34
C ARG A 79 6.95 -9.65 0.77
N ALA A 80 5.91 -9.98 1.52
CA ALA A 80 4.53 -9.63 1.26
C ALA A 80 3.85 -9.19 2.55
N VAL A 81 2.77 -8.42 2.44
CA VAL A 81 1.99 -7.94 3.59
C VAL A 81 0.49 -8.11 3.38
N SER A 82 -0.26 -8.14 4.48
CA SER A 82 -1.68 -7.82 4.51
C SER A 82 -1.89 -6.33 4.81
N GLY A 83 -3.15 -5.89 4.82
CA GLY A 83 -3.49 -4.50 5.11
C GLY A 83 -3.18 -3.53 3.98
N LEU A 84 -2.83 -4.02 2.78
CA LEU A 84 -2.75 -3.17 1.58
C LEU A 84 -4.18 -2.70 1.26
N GLY A 85 -4.40 -1.41 1.23
CA GLY A 85 -5.73 -0.85 1.26
C GLY A 85 -5.82 0.58 0.76
N ALA A 86 -7.00 1.16 0.96
CA ALA A 86 -7.38 2.48 0.53
C ALA A 86 -8.09 3.23 1.66
N TYR A 87 -7.63 4.45 1.91
CA TYR A 87 -8.23 5.42 2.82
C TYR A 87 -8.77 6.62 2.05
N CYS A 88 -10.05 6.93 2.21
CA CYS A 88 -10.67 8.16 1.72
C CYS A 88 -10.53 9.25 2.79
N SER A 89 -9.80 10.31 2.47
CA SER A 89 -9.45 11.40 3.39
C SER A 89 -10.13 12.73 3.03
N PRO A 90 -10.64 13.51 4.00
CA PRO A 90 -11.15 14.86 3.75
C PRO A 90 -10.06 15.86 3.39
N VAL A 91 -8.80 15.57 3.71
CA VAL A 91 -7.65 16.47 3.47
C VAL A 91 -6.52 15.73 2.77
N ALA A 92 -5.69 16.45 2.03
CA ALA A 92 -4.46 15.87 1.52
C ALA A 92 -3.54 15.54 2.71
N LEU A 93 -3.12 14.29 2.82
CA LEU A 93 -2.19 13.86 3.85
C LEU A 93 -0.78 14.31 3.47
N HIS A 94 -0.10 14.94 4.42
CA HIS A 94 1.27 15.39 4.31
C HIS A 94 2.03 14.89 5.53
N GLY A 95 3.22 14.33 5.31
CA GLY A 95 4.07 13.86 6.39
C GLY A 95 5.53 13.85 5.97
N ASP A 96 6.38 14.32 6.86
CA ASP A 96 7.85 14.33 6.66
C ASP A 96 8.49 12.99 7.06
N HIS A 97 7.68 11.95 7.28
CA HIS A 97 8.10 10.67 7.81
C HIS A 97 7.64 9.54 6.91
N ARG A 98 8.58 8.69 6.50
CA ARG A 98 8.35 7.51 5.67
C ARG A 98 7.99 6.33 6.57
N ARG A 99 6.78 6.33 7.12
CA ARG A 99 6.29 5.29 8.04
C ARG A 99 4.84 4.95 7.73
N PHE A 100 4.31 3.89 8.35
CA PHE A 100 2.88 3.63 8.29
C PHE A 100 2.05 4.84 8.74
N LEU A 101 1.03 5.14 7.95
CA LEU A 101 -0.06 6.03 8.30
C LEU A 101 -0.85 5.47 9.51
N GLN A 102 -1.38 6.38 10.32
CA GLN A 102 -2.16 6.05 11.53
C GLN A 102 -3.66 5.94 11.26
N GLU A 103 -4.05 6.34 10.06
CA GLU A 103 -5.38 6.28 9.51
C GLU A 103 -5.85 4.83 9.40
N LYS A 104 -7.15 4.63 9.56
CA LYS A 104 -7.81 3.34 9.34
C LYS A 104 -8.44 3.38 7.95
N ALA A 105 -7.90 2.59 7.04
CA ALA A 105 -8.47 2.43 5.71
C ALA A 105 -9.90 1.86 5.79
N GLN A 106 -10.77 2.34 4.90
CA GLN A 106 -12.11 1.78 4.74
C GLN A 106 -12.08 0.45 3.97
N VAL A 107 -11.07 0.25 3.12
CA VAL A 107 -10.89 -0.99 2.34
C VAL A 107 -9.46 -1.47 2.52
N ALA A 108 -9.24 -2.74 2.83
CA ALA A 108 -7.90 -3.33 2.91
C ALA A 108 -7.92 -4.84 2.71
N SER A 109 -6.81 -5.41 2.25
CA SER A 109 -6.64 -6.85 2.16
C SER A 109 -6.58 -7.48 3.57
N ALA A 110 -7.46 -8.44 3.82
CA ALA A 110 -7.49 -9.16 5.10
C ALA A 110 -6.33 -10.16 5.24
N THR A 111 -5.88 -10.73 4.12
CA THR A 111 -4.79 -11.70 4.08
C THR A 111 -3.55 -11.12 3.41
N VAL A 112 -2.42 -11.78 3.63
CA VAL A 112 -1.17 -11.45 2.94
C VAL A 112 -1.34 -11.68 1.43
N LEU A 113 -0.91 -10.72 0.62
CA LEU A 113 -0.89 -10.82 -0.84
C LEU A 113 0.49 -11.27 -1.31
N ASP A 114 0.74 -12.58 -1.36
CA ASP A 114 2.06 -13.20 -1.57
C ASP A 114 2.33 -13.74 -2.98
N GLN A 115 1.33 -13.71 -3.87
CA GLN A 115 1.48 -14.19 -5.23
C GLN A 115 2.25 -13.17 -6.09
N ARG A 116 3.53 -13.46 -6.32
CA ARG A 116 4.40 -12.65 -7.19
C ARG A 116 3.90 -12.65 -8.64
N GLY A 117 3.95 -11.47 -9.26
CA GLY A 117 3.71 -11.30 -10.69
C GLY A 117 2.25 -11.48 -11.12
N ALA A 118 1.31 -11.61 -10.18
CA ALA A 118 -0.11 -11.80 -10.45
C ALA A 118 -0.93 -10.68 -9.84
N TRP A 119 -1.88 -10.18 -10.62
CA TRP A 119 -2.82 -9.16 -10.17
C TRP A 119 -3.94 -9.76 -9.33
N VAL A 120 -4.18 -9.18 -8.16
CA VAL A 120 -5.24 -9.52 -7.22
C VAL A 120 -6.07 -8.27 -6.98
N GLU A 121 -7.40 -8.39 -7.01
CA GLU A 121 -8.29 -7.27 -6.68
C GLU A 121 -8.30 -7.04 -5.16
N VAL A 122 -8.14 -5.79 -4.75
CA VAL A 122 -8.46 -5.31 -3.41
C VAL A 122 -9.67 -4.39 -3.54
N SER A 123 -10.81 -4.80 -2.97
CA SER A 123 -12.06 -4.05 -3.08
C SER A 123 -12.90 -4.11 -1.81
N GLY A 124 -13.77 -3.11 -1.66
CA GLY A 124 -14.71 -3.02 -0.55
C GLY A 124 -15.72 -1.89 -0.75
N THR A 125 -16.82 -1.97 -0.02
CA THR A 125 -17.86 -0.93 0.03
C THR A 125 -17.96 -0.38 1.45
N PHE A 126 -18.13 0.92 1.59
CA PHE A 126 -18.35 1.61 2.86
C PHE A 126 -19.39 2.73 2.69
N GLU A 127 -19.97 3.18 3.81
CA GLU A 127 -20.81 4.38 3.88
C GLU A 127 -19.88 5.59 4.14
N ALA A 128 -19.94 6.61 3.29
CA ALA A 128 -19.09 7.79 3.41
C ALA A 128 -19.54 8.70 4.58
N ASP A 129 -18.57 9.25 5.31
CA ASP A 129 -18.80 10.22 6.39
C ASP A 129 -19.11 11.62 5.80
N GLY A 130 -18.75 11.85 4.54
CA GLY A 130 -18.95 13.10 3.82
C GLY A 130 -17.72 14.00 3.87
N GLY A 131 -17.44 14.65 2.74
CA GLY A 131 -16.34 15.60 2.61
C GLY A 131 -14.97 14.97 2.36
N GLU A 132 -14.87 13.65 2.26
CA GLU A 132 -13.68 12.95 1.75
C GLU A 132 -13.36 13.44 0.33
N ARG A 133 -12.13 13.89 0.10
CA ARG A 133 -11.66 14.52 -1.15
C ARG A 133 -10.45 13.85 -1.76
N HIS A 134 -9.80 12.94 -1.05
CA HIS A 134 -8.58 12.29 -1.50
C HIS A 134 -8.68 10.79 -1.29
N LEU A 135 -8.14 10.02 -2.22
CA LEU A 135 -7.90 8.60 -2.07
C LEU A 135 -6.41 8.39 -1.79
N VAL A 136 -6.10 7.64 -0.74
CA VAL A 136 -4.74 7.28 -0.34
C VAL A 136 -4.61 5.76 -0.36
N ILE A 137 -3.68 5.22 -1.14
CA ILE A 137 -3.44 3.77 -1.27
C ILE A 137 -2.05 3.43 -0.72
N GLY A 138 -1.98 2.39 0.10
CA GLY A 138 -0.76 1.87 0.72
C GLY A 138 -1.12 0.84 1.79
N THR A 139 -0.24 0.61 2.77
CA THR A 139 -0.50 -0.38 3.84
C THR A 139 -1.02 0.28 5.11
N PHE A 140 -2.14 -0.19 5.65
CA PHE A 140 -2.80 0.40 6.81
C PHE A 140 -2.81 -0.58 7.98
N PRO A 141 -1.80 -0.57 8.87
CA PRO A 141 -1.62 -1.64 9.85
C PRO A 141 -2.72 -1.69 10.93
N TYR A 142 -3.45 -0.58 11.14
CA TYR A 142 -4.50 -0.47 12.16
C TYR A 142 -5.79 -1.21 11.78
N VAL A 143 -5.91 -1.71 10.56
CA VAL A 143 -7.00 -2.62 10.13
C VAL A 143 -6.60 -4.10 10.23
N GLY A 144 -5.34 -4.38 10.53
CA GLY A 144 -4.72 -5.70 10.50
C GLY A 144 -3.41 -5.66 9.71
N PHE A 145 -2.34 -6.23 10.27
CA PHE A 145 -1.03 -6.31 9.62
C PHE A 145 -0.38 -7.64 9.90
N GLU A 146 -0.12 -8.37 8.83
CA GLU A 146 0.70 -9.57 8.78
C GLU A 146 1.74 -9.38 7.68
N ALA A 147 2.91 -9.99 7.87
CA ALA A 147 3.97 -9.96 6.88
C ALA A 147 4.52 -11.38 6.67
N ALA A 148 4.84 -11.71 5.42
CA ALA A 148 5.45 -12.96 5.04
C ALA A 148 6.82 -12.72 4.40
N ARG A 149 7.77 -13.60 4.69
CA ARG A 149 9.03 -13.74 3.95
C ARG A 149 8.86 -14.88 2.96
N LEU A 150 9.23 -14.65 1.70
CA LEU A 150 8.94 -15.55 0.58
C LEU A 150 10.17 -16.29 0.03
N VAL A 151 11.33 -16.16 0.70
CA VAL A 151 12.59 -16.77 0.26
C VAL A 151 13.35 -17.41 1.42
N ASP A 152 13.96 -18.54 1.11
CA ASP A 152 14.99 -19.19 1.94
C ASP A 152 16.36 -18.63 1.53
N GLY A 153 17.06 -17.96 2.45
CA GLY A 153 18.36 -17.33 2.16
C GLY A 153 18.31 -15.79 2.07
N PRO A 154 19.24 -15.13 1.37
CA PRO A 154 19.31 -13.67 1.33
C PRO A 154 17.95 -13.03 0.98
N ASP A 155 17.55 -12.03 1.75
CA ASP A 155 16.23 -11.39 1.71
C ASP A 155 16.42 -9.89 1.52
N ASN A 156 15.81 -9.31 0.48
CA ASN A 156 15.90 -7.87 0.24
C ASN A 156 15.14 -7.03 1.28
N LYS A 157 14.26 -7.65 2.08
CA LYS A 157 13.46 -7.05 3.17
C LYS A 157 12.30 -6.17 2.74
N TYR A 158 11.94 -6.16 1.47
CA TYR A 158 10.90 -5.29 0.93
C TYR A 158 9.66 -6.08 0.52
N ALA A 159 8.50 -5.48 0.79
CA ALA A 159 7.23 -5.80 0.16
C ALA A 159 6.91 -4.68 -0.84
N TYR A 160 7.15 -4.95 -2.13
CA TYR A 160 6.94 -3.99 -3.21
C TYR A 160 5.75 -4.43 -4.08
N TYR A 161 4.79 -3.53 -4.27
CA TYR A 161 3.57 -3.82 -5.02
C TYR A 161 3.43 -2.87 -6.20
N TYR A 162 2.88 -3.39 -7.28
CA TYR A 162 2.30 -2.61 -8.37
C TYR A 162 0.82 -2.40 -8.12
N ILE A 163 0.32 -1.21 -8.45
CA ILE A 163 -1.07 -0.78 -8.31
C ILE A 163 -1.57 -0.31 -9.67
N ASP A 164 -2.74 -0.78 -10.06
CA ASP A 164 -3.41 -0.44 -11.32
C ASP A 164 -4.94 -0.51 -11.19
N ALA A 165 -5.67 -0.07 -12.22
CA ALA A 165 -7.13 -0.15 -12.34
C ALA A 165 -7.89 0.36 -11.09
N VAL A 166 -7.46 1.51 -10.57
CA VAL A 166 -8.05 2.14 -9.38
C VAL A 166 -9.40 2.77 -9.75
N SER A 167 -10.45 2.42 -9.01
CA SER A 167 -11.75 3.10 -9.13
C SER A 167 -12.41 3.39 -7.79
N VAL A 168 -13.13 4.50 -7.75
CA VAL A 168 -13.97 4.97 -6.63
C VAL A 168 -15.31 5.34 -7.23
N GLU A 169 -16.34 4.56 -6.92
CA GLU A 169 -17.64 4.64 -7.58
C GLU A 169 -18.78 4.56 -6.56
N PRO A 170 -19.87 5.31 -6.75
CA PRO A 170 -21.09 5.12 -5.97
C PRO A 170 -21.66 3.71 -6.20
N VAL A 171 -22.13 3.06 -5.15
CA VAL A 171 -22.94 1.84 -5.27
C VAL A 171 -24.38 2.26 -5.49
N ILE A 172 -24.82 2.17 -6.74
CA ILE A 172 -26.22 2.40 -7.08
C ILE A 172 -26.98 1.10 -6.76
N ASN A 173 -27.93 1.19 -5.84
CA ASN A 173 -28.93 0.15 -5.60
C ASN A 173 -30.04 0.21 -6.65
#